data_AF-A0A7K4B891-F1
#
_entry.id   AF-A0A7K4B891-F1
#
_cell.length_a   1.000
_cell.length_b   1.000
_cell.length_c   1.000
_cell.angle_alpha   90.00
_cell.angle_beta   90.00
_cell.angle_gamma   90.00
#
_symmetry.space_group_name_H-M   'P 1'
#
loop_
_entity.id
_entity.type
_entity.pdbx_description
1 polymer ?
#
loop_
_entity_poly.entity_id
_entity_poly.type
_entity_poly.pdbx_seq_one_letter_code
_entity_poly.pdbx_strand_id
1 'polypeptide(L)'
;MDHQSLFLLIIRFSEILAIIPMASLVGVMIMVATSTFEWHSIKEFHKVPISDAIVMLLTMAVVFYTHDLAKGVITGVVLKALIFG
;
A
#
# COMPACT_ATOMS: atom_id res chain seq x y z
N MET A 1 -5.37 2.45 -31.00
CA MET A 1 -4.91 1.06 -31.29
C MET A 1 -4.09 0.54 -30.11
N ASP A 2 -4.65 0.59 -28.88
CA ASP A 2 -3.76 0.77 -27.70
C ASP A 2 -3.95 -0.30 -26.61
N HIS A 3 -5.07 -1.03 -26.56
CA HIS A 3 -5.29 -2.11 -25.57
C HIS A 3 -4.86 -3.51 -26.06
N GLN A 4 -4.84 -3.73 -27.38
CA GLN A 4 -4.48 -5.02 -27.98
C GLN A 4 -2.98 -5.33 -27.79
N SER A 5 -2.13 -4.31 -27.71
CA SER A 5 -0.67 -4.43 -27.58
C SER A 5 -0.23 -4.98 -26.22
N LEU A 6 -0.92 -4.64 -25.12
CA LEU A 6 -0.60 -5.16 -23.77
C LEU A 6 -0.96 -6.64 -23.64
N PHE A 7 -2.13 -7.03 -24.16
CA PHE A 7 -2.55 -8.42 -24.21
C PHE A 7 -1.57 -9.27 -25.05
N LEU A 8 -1.11 -8.75 -26.19
CA LEU A 8 -0.10 -9.42 -27.02
C LEU A 8 1.24 -9.63 -26.27
N LEU A 9 1.67 -8.66 -25.47
CA LEU A 9 2.91 -8.75 -24.67
C LEU A 9 2.80 -9.84 -23.60
N ILE A 10 1.68 -9.87 -22.87
CA ILE A 10 1.41 -10.89 -21.84
C ILE A 10 1.27 -12.27 -22.45
N ILE A 11 0.51 -12.43 -23.55
CA ILE A 11 0.32 -13.72 -24.22
C ILE A 11 1.65 -14.25 -24.76
N ARG A 12 2.46 -13.40 -25.39
CA ARG A 12 3.76 -13.80 -25.95
C ARG A 12 4.80 -14.21 -24.89
N PHE A 13 4.78 -13.57 -23.71
CA PHE A 13 5.71 -13.90 -22.61
C PHE A 13 5.13 -14.87 -21.58
N SER A 14 3.86 -15.29 -21.71
CA SER A 14 3.13 -16.10 -20.72
C SER A 14 3.85 -17.41 -20.36
N GLU A 15 4.43 -18.09 -21.35
CA GLU A 15 5.20 -19.33 -21.15
C GLU A 15 6.46 -19.11 -20.28
N ILE A 16 7.13 -17.97 -20.44
CA ILE A 16 8.31 -17.60 -19.67
C ILE A 16 7.91 -17.18 -18.25
N LEU A 17 6.82 -16.43 -18.11
CA LEU A 17 6.27 -15.98 -16.83
C LEU A 17 5.83 -17.15 -15.94
N ALA A 18 5.31 -18.23 -16.52
CA ALA A 18 4.85 -19.41 -15.78
C ALA A 18 5.97 -20.20 -15.08
N ILE A 19 7.22 -20.03 -15.51
CA ILE A 19 8.40 -20.71 -14.95
C ILE A 19 9.00 -19.92 -13.78
N ILE A 20 8.54 -18.67 -13.56
CA ILE A 20 9.09 -17.80 -12.51
C ILE A 20 8.79 -18.41 -11.13
N PRO A 21 9.82 -18.64 -10.30
CA PRO A 21 9.62 -19.16 -8.95
C PRO A 21 8.79 -18.20 -8.08
N MET A 22 7.84 -18.75 -7.31
CA MET A 22 7.06 -17.97 -6.34
C MET A 22 7.96 -17.26 -5.31
N ALA A 23 9.12 -17.83 -4.99
CA ALA A 23 10.10 -17.23 -4.08
C ALA A 23 10.63 -15.88 -4.58
N SER A 24 10.87 -15.72 -5.88
CA SER A 24 11.32 -14.45 -6.46
C SER A 24 10.24 -13.37 -6.34
N LEU A 25 8.97 -13.73 -6.55
CA LEU A 25 7.85 -12.80 -6.42
C LEU A 25 7.68 -12.32 -4.97
N VAL A 26 7.78 -13.24 -4.00
CA VAL A 26 7.75 -12.87 -2.57
C VAL A 26 8.92 -11.94 -2.22
N GLY A 27 10.11 -12.21 -2.75
CA GLY A 27 11.27 -11.33 -2.58
C GLY A 27 11.01 -9.91 -3.07
N VAL A 28 10.39 -9.76 -4.25
CA VAL A 28 9.96 -8.46 -4.78
C VAL A 28 8.89 -7.83 -3.89
N MET A 29 7.90 -8.59 -3.40
CA MET A 29 6.87 -8.05 -2.51
C MET A 29 7.46 -7.51 -1.20
N ILE A 30 8.45 -8.19 -0.61
CA ILE A 30 9.15 -7.70 0.59
C ILE A 30 9.92 -6.41 0.27
N MET A 31 10.65 -6.37 -0.84
CA MET A 31 11.37 -5.17 -1.28
C MET A 31 10.43 -3.97 -1.49
N VAL A 32 9.27 -4.19 -2.13
CA VAL A 32 8.24 -3.17 -2.33
C VAL A 32 7.63 -2.72 -1.00
N ALA A 33 7.30 -3.65 -0.10
CA ALA A 33 6.77 -3.31 1.23
C ALA A 33 7.77 -2.44 2.01
N THR A 34 9.07 -2.78 1.99
CA THR A 34 10.10 -1.97 2.67
C THR A 34 10.27 -0.57 2.06
N SER A 35 9.99 -0.43 0.75
CA SER A 35 10.04 0.87 0.05
C SER A 35 8.76 1.70 0.26
N THR A 36 7.61 1.03 0.46
CA THR A 36 6.32 1.68 0.68
C THR A 36 6.17 2.16 2.11
N PHE A 37 6.75 1.44 3.08
CA PHE A 37 6.84 1.90 4.47
C PHE A 37 7.91 2.98 4.61
N GLU A 38 7.47 4.22 4.76
CA GLU A 38 8.36 5.35 5.02
C GLU A 38 8.83 5.34 6.48
N TRP A 39 9.96 4.69 6.75
CA TRP A 39 10.55 4.60 8.09
C TRP A 39 10.87 5.97 8.70
N HIS A 40 11.09 6.99 7.86
CA HIS A 40 11.30 8.36 8.35
C HIS A 40 10.05 8.91 9.06
N SER A 41 8.84 8.49 8.66
CA SER A 41 7.58 8.91 9.27
C SER A 41 7.52 8.57 10.77
N ILE A 42 8.11 7.45 11.19
CA ILE A 42 8.19 7.05 12.60
C ILE A 42 9.23 7.89 13.36
N LYS A 43 10.34 8.25 12.72
CA LYS A 43 11.40 9.05 13.35
C LYS A 43 10.98 10.51 13.53
N GLU A 44 10.23 11.04 12.57
CA GLU A 44 9.73 12.40 12.53
C GLU A 44 8.35 12.56 13.18
N PHE A 45 7.88 11.52 13.89
CA PHE A 45 6.55 11.50 14.50
C PHE A 45 6.32 12.63 15.53
N HIS A 46 7.39 13.21 16.06
CA HIS A 46 7.33 14.36 16.97
C HIS A 46 7.22 15.71 16.24
N LYS A 47 7.53 15.76 14.93
CA LYS A 47 7.46 16.98 14.12
C LYS A 47 6.12 17.13 13.41
N VAL A 48 5.38 16.04 13.23
CA VAL A 48 4.02 16.09 12.68
C VAL A 48 3.00 16.57 13.72
N PRO A 49 1.96 17.32 13.32
CA PRO A 49 0.85 17.67 14.20
C PRO A 49 0.24 16.42 14.85
N ILE A 50 -0.04 16.50 16.15
CA ILE A 50 -0.56 15.37 16.93
C ILE A 50 -1.84 14.81 16.31
N SER A 51 -2.70 15.67 15.77
CA SER A 51 -3.93 15.25 15.09
C SER A 51 -3.66 14.34 13.90
N ASP A 52 -2.65 14.64 13.10
CA ASP A 52 -2.30 13.91 11.89
C ASP A 52 -1.63 12.58 12.22
N ALA A 53 -0.75 12.60 13.22
CA ALA A 53 -0.15 11.41 13.81
C ALA A 53 -1.21 10.42 14.34
N ILE A 54 -2.25 10.92 15.02
CA ILE A 54 -3.36 10.09 15.52
C ILE A 54 -4.14 9.47 14.36
N VAL A 55 -4.47 10.23 13.31
CA VAL A 55 -5.20 9.64 12.16
C VAL A 55 -4.35 8.57 11.46
N MET A 56 -3.06 8.82 11.29
CA MET A 56 -2.15 7.83 10.70
C MET A 56 -2.14 6.53 11.50
N LEU A 57 -2.00 6.60 12.83
CA LEU A 57 -1.99 5.42 13.69
C LEU A 57 -3.34 4.70 13.70
N LEU A 58 -4.45 5.42 13.77
CA LEU A 58 -5.79 4.83 13.78
C LEU A 58 -6.11 4.11 12.47
N THR A 59 -5.81 4.73 11.33
CA THR A 59 -6.03 4.08 10.02
C THR A 59 -5.20 2.81 9.89
N MET A 60 -3.92 2.87 10.27
CA MET A 60 -3.04 1.71 10.29
C MET A 60 -3.58 0.62 11.22
N ALA A 61 -3.95 0.94 12.46
CA ALA A 61 -4.47 -0.01 13.44
C ALA A 61 -5.76 -0.70 12.97
N VAL A 62 -6.68 0.05 12.35
CA VAL A 62 -7.92 -0.51 11.79
C VAL A 62 -7.61 -1.50 10.66
N VAL A 63 -6.69 -1.17 9.74
CA VAL A 63 -6.29 -2.09 8.68
C VAL A 63 -5.65 -3.35 9.25
N PHE A 64 -4.73 -3.22 10.21
CA PHE A 64 -4.07 -4.38 10.82
C PHE A 64 -5.05 -5.30 11.56
N TYR A 65 -6.03 -4.75 12.27
CA TYR A 65 -7.01 -5.56 13.00
C TYR A 65 -8.04 -6.20 12.05
N THR A 66 -8.53 -5.43 11.08
CA THR A 66 -9.63 -5.87 10.19
C THR A 66 -9.17 -6.61 8.95
N HIS A 67 -7.86 -6.57 8.63
CA HIS A 67 -7.27 -7.10 7.40
C HIS A 67 -7.93 -6.54 6.13
N ASP A 68 -8.52 -5.33 6.24
CA ASP A 68 -9.31 -4.70 5.20
C ASP A 68 -8.85 -3.24 5.02
N LEU A 69 -8.20 -2.99 3.88
CA LEU A 69 -7.71 -1.66 3.52
C LEU A 69 -8.86 -0.64 3.38
N ALA A 70 -10.03 -1.06 2.89
CA ALA A 70 -11.14 -0.17 2.62
C ALA A 70 -11.71 0.43 3.91
N LYS A 71 -11.83 -0.39 4.97
CA LYS A 71 -12.26 0.09 6.29
C LYS A 71 -11.29 1.12 6.85
N GLY A 72 -9.98 0.87 6.73
CA GLY A 72 -8.95 1.83 7.13
C GLY A 72 -9.07 3.18 6.44
N VAL A 73 -9.26 3.17 5.10
CA VAL A 73 -9.44 4.39 4.32
C VAL A 73 -10.69 5.16 4.74
N ILE A 74 -11.83 4.48 4.91
CA ILE A 74 -13.08 5.13 5.34
C ILE A 74 -12.91 5.79 6.71
N THR A 75 -12.36 5.07 7.69
CA THR A 75 -12.11 5.61 9.03
C THR A 75 -11.19 6.84 8.97
N GLY A 76 -10.13 6.78 8.15
CA GLY A 76 -9.18 7.89 7.98
C GLY A 76 -9.78 9.13 7.37
N VAL A 77 -10.56 8.97 6.30
CA VAL A 77 -11.24 10.09 5.63
C VAL A 77 -12.23 10.76 6.57
N VAL A 78 -13.01 9.98 7.34
CA VAL A 78 -13.96 10.52 8.33
C VAL A 78 -13.23 11.30 9.43
N LEU A 79 -12.16 10.74 9.99
CA LEU A 79 -11.36 11.43 11.01
C LEU A 79 -10.73 12.73 10.50
N LYS A 80 -10.11 12.71 9.30
CA LYS A 80 -9.55 13.91 8.67
C LYS A 80 -10.64 14.95 8.41
N ALA A 81 -11.80 14.53 7.90
CA ALA A 81 -12.93 15.44 7.65
C ALA A 81 -13.44 16.13 8.92
N LEU A 82 -13.43 15.46 10.08
CA LEU A 82 -13.85 16.05 11.36
C LEU A 82 -12.81 17.00 11.98
N ILE A 83 -11.52 16.77 11.71
CA ILE A 83 -10.42 17.55 12.30
C ILE A 83 -10.07 18.78 11.44
N PHE A 84 -10.15 18.64 10.11
CA PHE A 84 -9.82 19.71 9.15
C PHE A 84 -11.04 20.47 8.62
N GLY A 85 -12.23 19.87 8.69
CA GLY A 85 -13.49 20.48 8.24
C GLY A 85 -13.99 21.59 9.16
#